data_AF-A0A183AIE0-F1
#
_entry.id   AF-A0A183AIE0-F1
#
_cell.length_a   1.000
_cell.length_b   1.000
_cell.length_c   1.000
_cell.angle_alpha   90.00
_cell.angle_beta   90.00
_cell.angle_gamma   90.00
#
_symmetry.space_group_name_H-M   'P 1'
#
loop_
_entity.id
_entity.type
_entity.pdbx_description
1 polymer ?
#
loop_
_entity_poly.entity_id
_entity_poly.type
_entity_poly.pdbx_seq_one_letter_code
_entity_poly.pdbx_strand_id
1 'polypeptide(L)'
;LTETVIALNSPHFEAYLRSRLRHTPDDPDLRCLLWRQLEHRGARLEAAQVLEHLAVTPCRQLTLDDRLDFAARAVVAVKALPPVQQDLDYLRELEARLELAQLQQQLCVELSQLTPEMQRSSRVSPPRTRTSPALASASSVEEAVSQLSHGPLLSLTEMFTNYADPFGLHESKLCLLWASGSTDELLIKAIWRDLLRQVLSQSRTGADLGTSFNYMSPRSPVSRHSPIGAFPSQSPDRQSKQLIELSLVDCLTRLGQRFVTESGGFGSSRAQMFFPLTEIVSTLEYFAVQKKFPVHWVPTILRDTRLLAGSYFVDAYDQLLHSKDSFWRRPEVRTRLFSAMVTVIEDFLTSGSVQLAMRPRMLQVGRMLDRVTSNLVDLNANSLDQKTSGAQGKDEEDQTQVVDRLRRVHDQLQRYYR
;
A
#
# COMPACT_ATOMS: atom_id res chain seq x y z
N LEU A 1 -30.74 -26.99 -24.42
CA LEU A 1 -32.08 -26.37 -24.59
C LEU A 1 -32.01 -24.85 -24.48
N THR A 2 -31.29 -24.27 -23.53
CA THR A 2 -31.11 -22.82 -23.40
C THR A 2 -30.40 -22.19 -24.60
N GLU A 3 -29.23 -22.72 -24.99
CA GLU A 3 -28.47 -22.24 -26.17
C GLU A 3 -29.25 -22.37 -27.48
N THR A 4 -30.01 -23.46 -27.64
CA THR A 4 -30.84 -23.68 -28.83
C THR A 4 -32.02 -22.71 -28.93
N VAL A 5 -32.56 -22.25 -27.79
CA VAL A 5 -33.66 -21.26 -27.77
C VAL A 5 -33.13 -19.85 -28.01
N ILE A 6 -31.94 -19.52 -27.50
CA ILE A 6 -31.27 -18.25 -27.76
C ILE A 6 -30.92 -18.13 -29.25
N ALA A 7 -30.40 -19.21 -29.87
CA ALA A 7 -30.08 -19.23 -31.30
C ALA A 7 -31.30 -19.00 -32.23
N LEU A 8 -32.52 -19.28 -31.76
CA LEU A 8 -33.74 -19.11 -32.54
C LEU A 8 -34.22 -17.65 -32.61
N ASN A 9 -33.68 -16.73 -31.79
CA ASN A 9 -33.98 -15.29 -31.80
C ASN A 9 -35.47 -14.93 -31.91
N SER A 10 -36.36 -15.73 -31.32
CA SER A 10 -37.79 -15.48 -31.45
C SER A 10 -38.21 -14.25 -30.63
N PRO A 11 -38.93 -13.27 -31.22
CA PRO A 11 -39.44 -12.11 -30.48
C PRO A 11 -40.44 -12.51 -29.38
N HIS A 12 -41.09 -13.65 -29.52
CA HIS A 12 -42.01 -14.19 -28.51
C HIS A 12 -41.30 -14.66 -27.25
N PHE A 13 -40.06 -15.12 -27.36
CA PHE A 13 -39.25 -15.52 -26.20
C PHE A 13 -38.86 -14.29 -25.36
N GLU A 14 -38.48 -13.19 -26.01
CA GLU A 14 -38.14 -11.93 -25.33
C GLU A 14 -39.38 -11.36 -24.59
N ALA A 15 -40.53 -11.37 -25.27
CA ALA A 15 -41.81 -10.95 -24.68
C ALA A 15 -42.23 -11.83 -23.50
N TYR A 16 -42.03 -13.15 -23.60
CA TYR A 16 -42.27 -14.09 -22.52
C TYR A 16 -41.38 -13.80 -21.31
N LEU A 17 -40.06 -13.64 -21.52
CA LEU A 17 -39.11 -13.32 -20.45
C LEU A 17 -39.47 -12.01 -19.77
N ARG A 18 -39.75 -10.93 -20.53
CA ARG A 18 -40.18 -9.66 -19.95
C ARG A 18 -41.51 -9.77 -19.20
N SER A 19 -42.46 -10.56 -19.70
CA SER A 19 -43.72 -10.80 -19.00
C SER A 19 -43.52 -11.53 -17.67
N ARG A 20 -42.62 -12.53 -17.63
CA ARG A 20 -42.29 -13.25 -16.39
C ARG A 20 -41.56 -12.35 -15.40
N LEU A 21 -40.58 -11.57 -15.85
CA LEU A 21 -39.83 -10.62 -15.02
C LEU A 21 -40.71 -9.49 -14.47
N ARG A 22 -41.89 -9.21 -15.03
CA ARG A 22 -42.86 -8.28 -14.39
C ARG A 22 -43.44 -8.85 -13.09
N HIS A 23 -43.55 -10.17 -12.99
CA HIS A 23 -44.07 -10.85 -11.79
C HIS A 23 -42.97 -11.24 -10.81
N THR A 24 -41.80 -11.60 -11.33
CA THR A 24 -40.61 -11.97 -10.56
C THR A 24 -39.42 -11.13 -11.03
N PRO A 25 -39.35 -9.83 -10.69
CA PRO A 25 -38.29 -8.97 -11.16
C PRO A 25 -36.94 -9.53 -10.77
N ASP A 26 -36.76 -9.93 -9.51
CA ASP A 26 -35.45 -10.27 -8.94
C ASP A 26 -34.93 -11.69 -9.25
N ASP A 27 -35.54 -12.38 -10.22
CA ASP A 27 -35.11 -13.71 -10.67
C ASP A 27 -33.82 -13.59 -11.53
N PRO A 28 -32.66 -14.04 -11.03
CA PRO A 28 -31.39 -13.88 -11.73
C PRO A 28 -31.28 -14.80 -12.96
N ASP A 29 -31.91 -15.98 -12.94
CA ASP A 29 -31.83 -16.94 -14.04
C ASP A 29 -32.58 -16.43 -15.26
N LEU A 30 -33.77 -15.85 -15.06
CA LEU A 30 -34.56 -15.25 -16.13
C LEU A 30 -33.88 -14.01 -16.73
N ARG A 31 -33.26 -13.17 -15.90
CA ARG A 31 -32.46 -12.03 -16.37
C ARG A 31 -31.20 -12.48 -17.11
N CYS A 32 -30.57 -13.56 -16.66
CA CYS A 32 -29.44 -14.19 -17.35
C CYS A 32 -29.80 -14.63 -18.77
N LEU A 33 -30.98 -15.21 -18.95
CA LEU A 33 -31.50 -15.57 -20.28
C LEU A 33 -31.82 -14.33 -21.12
N LEU A 34 -32.39 -13.29 -20.50
CA LEU A 34 -32.77 -12.05 -21.20
C LEU A 34 -31.54 -11.31 -21.75
N TRP A 35 -30.50 -11.09 -20.94
CA TRP A 35 -29.33 -10.32 -21.43
C TRP A 35 -28.60 -11.07 -22.55
N ARG A 36 -28.50 -12.40 -22.50
CA ARG A 36 -27.90 -13.21 -23.57
C ARG A 36 -28.67 -13.09 -24.89
N GLN A 37 -30.00 -13.06 -24.82
CA GLN A 37 -30.84 -12.83 -25.99
C GLN A 37 -30.65 -11.40 -26.56
N LEU A 38 -30.61 -10.39 -25.69
CA LEU A 38 -30.38 -9.00 -26.09
C LEU A 38 -29.01 -8.80 -26.73
N GLU A 39 -27.97 -9.43 -26.16
CA GLU A 39 -26.61 -9.42 -26.73
C GLU A 39 -26.59 -10.07 -28.12
N HIS A 40 -27.25 -11.23 -28.28
CA HIS A 40 -27.34 -11.91 -29.57
C HIS A 40 -28.06 -11.06 -30.64
N ARG A 41 -29.09 -10.30 -30.24
CA ARG A 41 -29.78 -9.32 -31.12
C ARG A 41 -28.95 -8.07 -31.42
N GLY A 42 -27.85 -7.84 -30.69
CA GLY A 42 -27.04 -6.63 -30.78
C GLY A 42 -27.60 -5.43 -30.01
N ALA A 43 -28.62 -5.62 -29.17
CA ALA A 43 -29.21 -4.60 -28.31
C ALA A 43 -28.33 -4.35 -27.06
N ARG A 44 -27.11 -3.84 -27.28
CA ARG A 44 -26.06 -3.72 -26.26
C ARG A 44 -26.44 -2.86 -25.06
N LEU A 45 -27.14 -1.75 -25.29
CA LEU A 45 -27.55 -0.84 -24.20
C LEU A 45 -28.57 -1.52 -23.27
N GLU A 46 -29.58 -2.19 -23.83
CA GLU A 46 -30.57 -2.92 -23.04
C GLU A 46 -29.92 -4.09 -22.30
N ALA A 47 -28.98 -4.80 -22.93
CA ALA A 47 -28.21 -5.86 -22.28
C ALA A 47 -27.40 -5.31 -21.10
N ALA A 48 -26.73 -4.16 -21.26
CA ALA A 48 -25.98 -3.50 -20.18
C ALA A 48 -26.88 -3.13 -18.99
N GLN A 49 -28.09 -2.63 -19.24
CA GLN A 49 -29.06 -2.30 -18.18
C GLN A 49 -29.52 -3.54 -17.41
N VAL A 50 -29.73 -4.68 -18.10
CA VAL A 50 -30.07 -5.94 -17.42
C VAL A 50 -28.89 -6.45 -16.59
N LEU A 51 -27.66 -6.34 -17.10
CA LEU A 51 -26.44 -6.73 -16.40
C LEU A 51 -26.16 -5.85 -15.17
N GLU A 52 -26.34 -4.53 -15.30
CA GLU A 52 -26.25 -3.60 -14.17
C GLU A 52 -27.24 -3.99 -13.07
N HIS A 53 -28.48 -4.28 -13.46
CA HIS A 53 -29.50 -4.69 -12.51
C HIS A 53 -29.06 -5.98 -11.79
N LEU A 54 -28.59 -7.00 -12.52
CA LEU A 54 -28.05 -8.23 -11.93
C LEU A 54 -26.88 -7.99 -10.95
N ALA A 55 -26.00 -7.03 -11.25
CA ALA A 55 -24.89 -6.69 -10.37
C ALA A 55 -25.34 -6.06 -9.04
N VAL A 56 -26.45 -5.30 -9.04
CA VAL A 56 -26.94 -4.54 -7.88
C VAL A 56 -27.99 -5.29 -7.06
N THR A 57 -28.85 -6.11 -7.69
CA THR A 57 -29.97 -6.74 -6.97
C THR A 57 -29.47 -7.61 -5.82
N PRO A 58 -29.95 -7.42 -4.59
CA PRO A 58 -29.63 -8.31 -3.49
C PRO A 58 -30.26 -9.68 -3.77
N CYS A 59 -29.41 -10.69 -4.02
CA CYS A 59 -29.83 -12.04 -4.34
C CYS A 59 -28.85 -13.02 -3.73
N ARG A 60 -29.37 -13.98 -2.95
CA ARG A 60 -28.55 -15.00 -2.27
C ARG A 60 -27.95 -16.03 -3.21
N GLN A 61 -28.48 -16.13 -4.43
CA GLN A 61 -27.97 -17.04 -5.46
C GLN A 61 -26.75 -16.47 -6.19
N LEU A 62 -26.54 -15.15 -6.12
CA LEU A 62 -25.44 -14.48 -6.80
C LEU A 62 -24.27 -14.25 -5.84
N THR A 63 -23.08 -14.62 -6.29
CA THR A 63 -21.82 -14.33 -5.59
C THR A 63 -21.25 -12.98 -6.01
N LEU A 64 -20.28 -12.47 -5.24
CA LEU A 64 -19.52 -11.28 -5.59
C LEU A 64 -18.80 -11.42 -6.93
N ASP A 65 -18.29 -12.62 -7.23
CA ASP A 65 -17.63 -12.90 -8.51
C ASP A 65 -18.64 -12.79 -9.68
N ASP A 66 -19.86 -13.33 -9.52
CA ASP A 66 -20.92 -13.16 -10.52
C ASP A 66 -21.26 -11.67 -10.74
N ARG A 67 -21.37 -10.90 -9.65
CA ARG A 67 -21.66 -9.45 -9.71
C ARG A 67 -20.55 -8.67 -10.41
N LEU A 68 -19.30 -9.01 -10.14
CA LEU A 68 -18.13 -8.42 -10.78
C LEU A 68 -18.14 -8.71 -12.28
N ASP A 69 -18.43 -9.96 -12.66
CA ASP A 69 -18.56 -10.37 -14.05
C ASP A 69 -19.69 -9.63 -14.77
N PHE A 70 -20.86 -9.46 -14.14
CA PHE A 70 -21.95 -8.69 -14.72
C PHE A 70 -21.60 -7.21 -14.88
N ALA A 71 -20.99 -6.58 -13.88
CA ALA A 71 -20.55 -5.19 -13.95
C ALA A 71 -19.50 -4.99 -15.06
N ALA A 72 -18.51 -5.89 -15.16
CA ALA A 72 -17.49 -5.84 -16.19
C ALA A 72 -18.09 -6.00 -17.60
N ARG A 73 -19.02 -6.95 -17.79
CA ARG A 73 -19.74 -7.13 -19.05
C ARG A 73 -20.58 -5.92 -19.42
N ALA A 74 -21.25 -5.28 -18.45
CA ALA A 74 -22.03 -4.07 -18.69
C ALA A 74 -21.13 -2.93 -19.22
N VAL A 75 -19.97 -2.71 -18.60
CA VAL A 75 -18.98 -1.72 -19.06
C VAL A 75 -18.50 -2.03 -20.48
N VAL A 76 -18.15 -3.28 -20.77
CA VAL A 76 -17.72 -3.71 -22.12
C VAL A 76 -18.83 -3.52 -23.15
N ALA A 77 -20.07 -3.88 -22.80
CA ALA A 77 -21.22 -3.73 -23.67
C ALA A 77 -21.43 -2.26 -24.06
N VAL A 78 -21.38 -1.34 -23.09
CA VAL A 78 -21.53 0.12 -23.34
C VAL A 78 -20.36 0.67 -24.17
N LYS A 79 -19.10 0.29 -23.85
CA LYS A 79 -17.92 0.70 -24.61
C LYS A 79 -17.93 0.20 -26.06
N ALA A 80 -18.63 -0.89 -26.34
CA ALA A 80 -18.77 -1.43 -27.69
C ALA A 80 -19.85 -0.73 -28.53
N LEU A 81 -20.68 0.17 -27.96
CA LEU A 81 -21.60 0.98 -28.75
C LEU A 81 -20.84 2.02 -29.60
N PRO A 82 -21.41 2.49 -30.72
CA PRO A 82 -20.93 3.68 -31.43
C PRO A 82 -20.86 4.89 -30.49
N PRO A 83 -19.88 5.81 -30.65
CA PRO A 83 -19.68 6.93 -29.72
C PRO A 83 -20.89 7.87 -29.61
N VAL A 84 -21.74 7.94 -30.64
CA VAL A 84 -22.99 8.73 -30.64
C VAL A 84 -24.03 8.17 -29.66
N GLN A 85 -23.96 6.87 -29.35
CA GLN A 85 -24.90 6.16 -28.48
C GLN A 85 -24.30 5.88 -27.08
N GLN A 86 -23.05 6.28 -26.84
CA GLN A 86 -22.41 6.13 -25.55
C GLN A 86 -22.81 7.30 -24.65
N ASP A 87 -23.67 7.03 -23.67
CA ASP A 87 -23.86 7.93 -22.54
C ASP A 87 -22.64 7.80 -21.61
N LEU A 88 -21.82 8.86 -21.58
CA LEU A 88 -20.57 8.88 -20.83
C LEU A 88 -20.79 8.95 -19.31
N ASP A 89 -21.90 9.55 -18.87
CA ASP A 89 -22.23 9.60 -17.45
C ASP A 89 -22.70 8.23 -16.97
N TYR A 90 -23.53 7.56 -17.77
CA TYR A 90 -23.90 6.16 -17.52
C TYR A 90 -22.69 5.23 -17.50
N LEU A 91 -21.77 5.37 -18.45
CA LEU A 91 -20.55 4.57 -18.50
C LEU A 91 -19.70 4.77 -17.24
N ARG A 92 -19.53 6.01 -16.79
CA ARG A 92 -18.78 6.33 -15.56
C ARG A 92 -19.43 5.70 -14.32
N GLU A 93 -20.76 5.68 -14.26
CA GLU A 93 -21.49 5.06 -13.17
C GLU A 93 -21.30 3.53 -13.15
N LEU A 94 -21.26 2.88 -14.32
CA LEU A 94 -20.95 1.44 -14.41
C LEU A 94 -19.49 1.14 -14.01
N GLU A 95 -18.55 1.99 -14.43
CA GLU A 95 -17.13 1.88 -14.04
C GLU A 95 -16.94 2.05 -12.53
N ALA A 96 -17.62 3.02 -11.91
CA ALA A 96 -17.59 3.21 -10.46
C ALA A 96 -18.15 1.98 -9.71
N ARG A 97 -19.21 1.34 -10.23
CA ARG A 97 -19.73 0.10 -9.65
C ARG A 97 -18.77 -1.08 -9.79
N LEU A 98 -18.09 -1.19 -10.93
CA LEU A 98 -17.06 -2.20 -11.12
C LEU A 98 -15.90 -1.98 -10.14
N GLU A 99 -15.47 -0.73 -9.92
CA GLU A 99 -14.45 -0.38 -8.93
C GLU A 99 -14.89 -0.76 -7.51
N LEU A 100 -16.15 -0.48 -7.12
CA LEU A 100 -16.70 -0.92 -5.83
C LEU A 100 -16.64 -2.44 -5.66
N ALA A 101 -17.06 -3.20 -6.68
CA ALA A 101 -17.01 -4.66 -6.64
C ALA A 101 -15.57 -5.19 -6.50
N GLN A 102 -14.60 -4.58 -7.20
CA GLN A 102 -13.19 -4.93 -7.10
C GLN A 102 -12.60 -4.62 -5.71
N LEU A 103 -12.95 -3.47 -5.13
CA LEU A 103 -12.55 -3.11 -3.77
C LEU A 103 -13.15 -4.08 -2.74
N GLN A 104 -14.41 -4.45 -2.89
CA GLN A 104 -15.06 -5.45 -2.05
C GLN A 104 -14.40 -6.83 -2.19
N GLN A 105 -14.00 -7.23 -3.40
CA GLN A 105 -13.29 -8.49 -3.65
C GLN A 105 -11.90 -8.47 -3.01
N GLN A 106 -11.16 -7.36 -3.14
CA GLN A 106 -9.87 -7.18 -2.47
C GLN A 106 -10.01 -7.35 -0.95
N LEU A 107 -11.05 -6.75 -0.36
CA LEU A 107 -11.34 -6.86 1.06
C LEU A 107 -11.66 -8.29 1.49
N CYS A 108 -12.45 -9.02 0.70
CA CYS A 108 -12.71 -10.46 0.91
C CYS A 108 -11.41 -11.27 0.94
N VAL A 109 -10.52 -11.03 -0.02
CA VAL A 109 -9.25 -11.73 -0.14
C VAL A 109 -8.36 -11.43 1.06
N GLU A 110 -8.22 -10.16 1.45
CA GLU A 110 -7.40 -9.76 2.61
C GLU A 110 -7.94 -10.37 3.92
N LEU A 111 -9.27 -10.36 4.13
CA LEU A 111 -9.89 -11.03 5.28
C LEU A 111 -9.64 -12.54 5.31
N SER A 112 -9.73 -13.21 4.16
CA SER A 112 -9.50 -14.66 4.06
C SER A 112 -8.07 -15.06 4.40
N GLN A 113 -7.11 -14.15 4.23
CA GLN A 113 -5.70 -14.36 4.59
C GLN A 113 -5.45 -14.23 6.09
N LEU A 114 -6.28 -13.50 6.83
CA LEU A 114 -6.21 -13.42 8.29
C LEU A 114 -6.66 -14.71 8.98
N THR A 115 -7.57 -15.48 8.37
CA THR A 115 -8.10 -16.74 8.91
C THR A 115 -6.99 -17.76 9.26
N PRO A 116 -6.04 -18.09 8.35
CA PRO A 116 -4.95 -19.01 8.66
C PRO A 116 -3.87 -18.45 9.61
N GLU A 117 -3.68 -17.13 9.69
CA GLU A 117 -2.74 -16.51 10.65
C GLU A 117 -3.24 -16.65 12.09
N MET A 118 -4.53 -16.41 12.30
CA MET A 118 -5.18 -16.57 13.60
C MET A 118 -5.24 -18.05 14.03
N GLN A 119 -5.49 -18.96 13.08
CA GLN A 119 -5.45 -20.41 13.33
C GLN A 119 -4.05 -20.93 13.67
N ARG A 120 -2.98 -20.38 13.08
CA ARG A 120 -1.59 -20.77 13.41
C ARG A 120 -1.17 -20.30 14.80
N SER A 121 -1.55 -19.09 15.21
CA SER A 121 -1.30 -18.58 16.58
C SER A 121 -2.03 -19.39 17.65
N SER A 122 -3.18 -20.00 17.32
CA SER A 122 -3.96 -20.84 18.24
C SER A 122 -3.42 -22.26 18.44
N ARG A 123 -2.57 -22.79 17.54
CA ARG A 123 -2.11 -24.20 17.57
C ARG A 123 -0.94 -24.49 18.52
N VAL A 124 -0.35 -23.46 19.15
CA VAL A 124 0.83 -23.62 20.01
C VAL A 124 0.48 -23.88 21.50
N SER A 125 -0.81 -23.89 21.86
CA SER A 125 -1.25 -24.21 23.23
C SER A 125 -1.90 -25.60 23.30
N PRO A 126 -1.49 -26.50 24.22
CA PRO A 126 -2.14 -27.80 24.39
C PRO A 126 -3.58 -27.65 24.89
N PRO A 127 -4.47 -28.63 24.64
CA PRO A 127 -5.88 -28.49 24.93
C PRO A 127 -6.09 -28.66 26.44
N ARG A 128 -6.23 -27.54 27.16
CA ARG A 128 -6.88 -27.56 28.48
C ARG A 128 -8.25 -26.93 28.32
N THR A 129 -9.26 -27.79 28.45
CA THR A 129 -10.68 -27.50 28.60
C THR A 129 -10.94 -26.11 29.16
N ARG A 130 -11.29 -25.18 28.27
CA ARG A 130 -11.97 -23.90 28.54
C ARG A 130 -12.29 -23.25 27.20
N THR A 131 -13.60 -23.04 26.96
CA THR A 131 -14.14 -22.25 25.85
C THR A 131 -13.33 -20.97 25.69
N SER A 132 -12.54 -20.93 24.61
CA SER A 132 -11.52 -19.91 24.38
C SER A 132 -12.08 -18.81 23.46
N PRO A 133 -11.81 -17.52 23.73
CA PRO A 133 -12.29 -16.39 22.92
C PRO A 133 -11.75 -16.36 21.47
N ALA A 134 -10.77 -17.21 21.13
CA ALA A 134 -10.21 -17.34 19.78
C ALA A 134 -11.16 -18.04 18.77
N LEU A 135 -12.08 -18.88 19.25
CA LEU A 135 -13.10 -19.51 18.38
C LEU A 135 -14.13 -18.47 17.88
N ALA A 136 -14.43 -17.45 18.71
CA ALA A 136 -15.37 -16.39 18.38
C ALA A 136 -14.81 -15.38 17.37
N SER A 137 -13.49 -15.12 17.38
CA SER A 137 -12.85 -14.24 16.40
C SER A 137 -12.73 -14.91 15.02
N ALA A 138 -12.44 -16.22 14.98
CA ALA A 138 -12.40 -16.96 13.72
C ALA A 138 -13.78 -17.08 13.08
N SER A 139 -14.84 -17.37 13.86
CA SER A 139 -16.21 -17.40 13.35
C SER A 139 -16.67 -16.03 12.85
N SER A 140 -16.26 -14.93 13.51
CA SER A 140 -16.56 -13.57 13.06
C SER A 140 -15.92 -13.22 11.71
N VAL A 141 -14.69 -13.70 11.44
CA VAL A 141 -14.03 -13.50 10.13
C VAL A 141 -14.73 -14.30 9.03
N GLU A 142 -15.07 -15.56 9.30
CA GLU A 142 -15.78 -16.41 8.32
C GLU A 142 -17.18 -15.85 8.01
N GLU A 143 -17.89 -15.35 9.02
CA GLU A 143 -19.16 -14.65 8.84
C GLU A 143 -18.99 -13.38 7.99
N ALA A 144 -18.00 -12.54 8.28
CA ALA A 144 -17.72 -11.34 7.51
C ALA A 144 -17.39 -11.65 6.03
N VAL A 145 -16.58 -12.68 5.77
CA VAL A 145 -16.27 -13.15 4.41
C VAL A 145 -17.53 -13.65 3.71
N SER A 146 -18.39 -14.40 4.40
CA SER A 146 -19.65 -14.88 3.82
C SER A 146 -20.61 -13.73 3.48
N GLN A 147 -20.65 -12.68 4.31
CA GLN A 147 -21.47 -11.50 4.07
C GLN A 147 -20.96 -10.66 2.91
N LEU A 148 -19.64 -10.47 2.79
CA LEU A 148 -19.06 -9.72 1.68
C LEU A 148 -19.15 -10.46 0.34
N SER A 149 -19.08 -11.79 0.36
CA SER A 149 -19.12 -12.62 -0.86
C SER A 149 -20.52 -12.91 -1.38
N HIS A 150 -21.52 -13.05 -0.50
CA HIS A 150 -22.90 -13.37 -0.90
C HIS A 150 -23.88 -12.20 -0.70
N GLY A 151 -23.41 -11.09 -0.13
CA GLY A 151 -24.18 -9.88 0.08
C GLY A 151 -24.30 -8.98 -1.16
N PRO A 152 -25.00 -7.84 -1.02
CA PRO A 152 -25.03 -6.80 -2.05
C PRO A 152 -23.68 -6.09 -2.17
N LEU A 153 -23.52 -5.30 -3.25
CA LEU A 153 -22.41 -4.35 -3.34
C LEU A 153 -22.56 -3.27 -2.28
N LEU A 154 -21.51 -3.08 -1.50
CA LEU A 154 -21.46 -2.13 -0.40
C LEU A 154 -20.93 -0.78 -0.87
N SER A 155 -21.31 0.29 -0.16
CA SER A 155 -20.69 1.59 -0.32
C SER A 155 -19.26 1.62 0.25
N LEU A 156 -18.45 2.58 -0.20
CA LEU A 156 -17.09 2.79 0.33
C LEU A 156 -17.08 2.98 1.85
N THR A 157 -18.06 3.73 2.37
CA THR A 157 -18.19 3.97 3.81
C THR A 157 -18.52 2.69 4.57
N GLU A 158 -19.45 1.87 4.08
CA GLU A 158 -19.80 0.60 4.73
C GLU A 158 -18.62 -0.39 4.69
N MET A 159 -17.90 -0.48 3.58
CA MET A 159 -16.68 -1.28 3.49
C MET A 159 -15.62 -0.80 4.49
N PHE A 160 -15.49 0.51 4.69
CA PHE A 160 -14.55 1.08 5.64
C PHE A 160 -14.96 0.79 7.09
N THR A 161 -16.18 1.17 7.49
CA THR A 161 -16.61 1.14 8.90
C THR A 161 -16.92 -0.25 9.42
N ASN A 162 -17.50 -1.12 8.57
CA ASN A 162 -18.01 -2.40 9.02
C ASN A 162 -16.98 -3.53 8.86
N TYR A 163 -15.94 -3.31 8.04
CA TYR A 163 -14.98 -4.35 7.68
C TYR A 163 -13.52 -3.87 7.78
N ALA A 164 -13.09 -2.89 6.98
CA ALA A 164 -11.68 -2.51 6.96
C ALA A 164 -11.19 -2.00 8.33
N ASP A 165 -11.99 -1.16 9.01
CA ASP A 165 -11.66 -0.62 10.33
C ASP A 165 -11.64 -1.66 11.45
N PRO A 166 -12.72 -2.44 11.67
CA PRO A 166 -12.77 -3.44 12.74
C PRO A 166 -11.73 -4.55 12.63
N PHE A 167 -11.39 -4.96 11.41
CA PHE A 167 -10.41 -6.03 11.17
C PHE A 167 -8.96 -5.51 11.01
N GLY A 168 -8.74 -4.19 11.09
CA GLY A 168 -7.39 -3.61 11.00
C GLY A 168 -6.74 -3.79 9.62
N LEU A 169 -7.52 -3.74 8.55
CA LEU A 169 -7.04 -3.93 7.17
C LEU A 169 -6.51 -2.62 6.58
N HIS A 170 -5.31 -2.22 7.00
CA HIS A 170 -4.78 -0.89 6.71
C HIS A 170 -4.55 -0.63 5.21
N GLU A 171 -4.15 -1.63 4.41
CA GLU A 171 -4.02 -1.48 2.96
C GLU A 171 -5.39 -1.19 2.31
N SER A 172 -6.42 -1.98 2.67
CA SER A 172 -7.79 -1.74 2.22
C SER A 172 -8.34 -0.40 2.69
N LYS A 173 -8.07 0.05 3.93
CA LYS A 173 -8.46 1.40 4.41
C LYS A 173 -7.91 2.49 3.48
N LEU A 174 -6.63 2.43 3.10
CA LEU A 174 -6.02 3.42 2.19
C LEU A 174 -6.65 3.36 0.79
N CYS A 175 -6.92 2.16 0.27
CA CYS A 175 -7.56 1.99 -1.04
C CYS A 175 -8.99 2.53 -1.07
N LEU A 176 -9.76 2.34 0.01
CA LEU A 176 -11.13 2.87 0.13
C LEU A 176 -11.13 4.39 0.26
N LEU A 177 -10.21 4.97 1.03
CA LEU A 177 -10.05 6.43 1.14
C LEU A 177 -9.60 7.05 -0.19
N TRP A 178 -8.80 6.33 -0.96
CA TRP A 178 -8.42 6.73 -2.31
C TRP A 178 -9.65 6.80 -3.20
N ALA A 179 -10.40 5.69 -3.33
CA ALA A 179 -11.59 5.63 -4.17
C ALA A 179 -12.65 6.67 -3.77
N SER A 180 -12.78 7.00 -2.47
CA SER A 180 -13.75 8.00 -2.00
C SER A 180 -13.33 9.44 -2.28
N GLY A 181 -12.08 9.66 -2.65
CA GLY A 181 -11.52 11.01 -2.83
C GLY A 181 -11.34 11.77 -1.51
N SER A 182 -11.12 11.06 -0.40
CA SER A 182 -10.85 11.68 0.90
C SER A 182 -9.62 12.60 0.84
N THR A 183 -9.68 13.70 1.58
CA THR A 183 -8.61 14.70 1.70
C THR A 183 -8.02 14.78 3.11
N ASP A 184 -8.38 13.85 3.99
CA ASP A 184 -7.90 13.81 5.38
C ASP A 184 -6.47 13.25 5.46
N GLU A 185 -5.49 14.15 5.33
CA GLU A 185 -4.07 13.82 5.39
C GLU A 185 -3.64 13.24 6.76
N LEU A 186 -4.28 13.66 7.86
CA LEU A 186 -3.95 13.19 9.20
C LEU A 186 -4.37 11.72 9.37
N LEU A 187 -5.58 11.39 8.93
CA LEU A 187 -6.07 10.01 8.93
C LEU A 187 -5.21 9.12 8.03
N ILE A 188 -4.88 9.58 6.82
CA ILE A 188 -4.03 8.82 5.89
C ILE A 188 -2.66 8.52 6.50
N LYS A 189 -1.99 9.52 7.10
CA LYS A 189 -0.71 9.33 7.79
C LYS A 189 -0.83 8.37 8.97
N ALA A 190 -1.92 8.46 9.75
CA ALA A 190 -2.16 7.55 10.86
C ALA A 190 -2.28 6.09 10.39
N ILE A 191 -3.05 5.84 9.33
CA ILE A 191 -3.22 4.50 8.75
C ILE A 191 -1.89 3.97 8.20
N TRP A 192 -1.11 4.80 7.50
CA TRP A 192 0.23 4.41 7.03
C TRP A 192 1.14 3.98 8.17
N ARG A 193 1.13 4.72 9.27
CA ARG A 193 1.93 4.41 10.43
C ARG A 193 1.53 3.09 11.06
N ASP A 194 0.23 2.79 11.13
CA ASP A 194 -0.28 1.53 11.66
C ASP A 194 -0.01 0.35 10.72
N LEU A 195 -0.14 0.56 9.40
CA LEU A 195 0.27 -0.40 8.37
C LEU A 195 1.75 -0.77 8.50
N LEU A 196 2.63 0.23 8.54
CA LEU A 196 4.07 -0.01 8.65
C LEU A 196 4.42 -0.71 9.95
N ARG A 197 3.79 -0.36 11.08
CA ARG A 197 3.96 -1.08 12.34
C ARG A 197 3.52 -2.53 12.24
N GLN A 198 2.39 -2.80 11.58
CA GLN A 198 1.91 -4.15 11.35
C GLN A 198 2.93 -4.96 10.53
N VAL A 199 3.40 -4.44 9.39
CA VAL A 199 4.40 -5.11 8.54
C VAL A 199 5.73 -5.33 9.28
N LEU A 200 6.20 -4.34 10.03
CA LEU A 200 7.43 -4.42 10.82
C LEU A 200 7.30 -5.41 12.01
N SER A 201 6.08 -5.71 12.47
CA SER A 201 5.82 -6.61 13.61
C SER A 201 5.42 -8.04 13.22
N GLN A 202 4.85 -8.27 12.05
CA GLN A 202 4.42 -9.60 11.56
C GLN A 202 5.57 -10.59 11.35
N SER A 203 6.83 -10.12 11.30
CA SER A 203 8.02 -10.96 11.30
C SER A 203 8.34 -11.63 12.65
N ARG A 204 7.55 -11.36 13.70
CA ARG A 204 7.70 -11.94 15.05
C ARG A 204 7.00 -13.29 15.17
N THR A 205 7.48 -14.29 14.43
CA THR A 205 7.27 -15.72 14.77
C THR A 205 8.62 -16.38 15.03
N GLY A 206 9.34 -15.84 16.01
CA GLY A 206 10.54 -16.43 16.59
C GLY A 206 10.67 -15.88 18.00
N ALA A 207 10.70 -16.77 18.97
CA ALA A 207 10.69 -16.49 20.41
C ALA A 207 11.56 -15.28 20.80
N ASP A 208 10.92 -14.23 21.33
CA ASP A 208 11.49 -13.33 22.33
C ASP A 208 10.34 -12.57 23.01
N LEU A 209 9.74 -13.25 23.99
CA LEU A 209 8.99 -12.63 25.07
C LEU A 209 10.02 -11.90 25.95
N GLY A 210 10.17 -10.59 25.75
CA GLY A 210 11.03 -9.83 26.64
C GLY A 210 11.38 -8.40 26.26
N THR A 211 10.55 -7.66 25.51
CA THR A 211 10.60 -6.19 25.62
C THR A 211 9.27 -5.57 25.19
N SER A 212 8.47 -5.22 26.19
CA SER A 212 7.28 -4.39 26.03
C SER A 212 7.65 -3.04 25.44
N PHE A 213 6.85 -2.61 24.47
CA PHE A 213 6.82 -1.26 23.94
C PHE A 213 6.18 -0.34 25.00
N ASN A 214 6.92 -0.02 26.07
CA ASN A 214 6.48 0.90 27.13
C ASN A 214 7.55 1.96 27.40
N TYR A 215 7.07 3.19 27.57
CA TYR A 215 7.83 4.36 27.98
C TYR A 215 8.51 4.18 29.36
N MET A 216 9.65 4.85 29.52
CA MET A 216 10.33 5.33 30.76
C MET A 216 11.16 4.36 31.64
N SER A 217 12.47 4.68 31.65
CA SER A 217 13.48 4.62 32.74
C SER A 217 14.14 3.29 33.17
N PRO A 218 15.40 3.35 33.68
CA PRO A 218 16.42 2.35 33.42
C PRO A 218 16.83 1.52 34.64
N ARG A 219 17.36 0.31 34.41
CA ARG A 219 18.51 -0.28 35.14
C ARG A 219 18.96 -1.63 34.55
N SER A 220 20.28 -1.78 34.52
CA SER A 220 21.12 -2.90 34.01
C SER A 220 21.42 -3.94 35.14
N PRO A 221 22.38 -4.91 35.01
CA PRO A 221 22.59 -5.98 34.00
C PRO A 221 22.95 -7.37 34.64
N VAL A 222 23.52 -8.31 33.83
CA VAL A 222 24.38 -9.50 34.16
C VAL A 222 23.61 -10.86 34.24
N SER A 223 24.02 -12.04 33.71
CA SER A 223 25.30 -12.62 33.25
C SER A 223 25.15 -13.77 32.23
N ARG A 224 26.26 -13.98 31.50
CA ARG A 224 26.84 -15.13 30.75
C ARG A 224 26.28 -16.55 31.00
N HIS A 225 26.27 -17.40 29.97
CA HIS A 225 27.29 -18.44 29.69
C HIS A 225 26.94 -19.19 28.37
N SER A 226 27.95 -19.55 27.57
CA SER A 226 27.88 -20.48 26.41
C SER A 226 28.73 -21.73 26.72
N PRO A 227 28.55 -22.89 26.04
CA PRO A 227 29.33 -23.14 24.81
C PRO A 227 28.75 -24.11 23.73
N ILE A 228 29.18 -23.84 22.48
CA ILE A 228 29.71 -24.73 21.40
C ILE A 228 28.85 -25.86 20.77
N GLY A 229 28.65 -25.73 19.44
CA GLY A 229 28.26 -26.80 18.50
C GLY A 229 27.85 -26.23 17.13
N ALA A 230 28.83 -25.99 16.24
CA ALA A 230 28.65 -25.25 14.99
C ALA A 230 28.05 -26.09 13.83
N PHE A 231 26.89 -25.66 13.35
CA PHE A 231 26.43 -25.79 11.96
C PHE A 231 26.27 -24.37 11.41
N PRO A 232 26.43 -24.09 10.09
CA PRO A 232 26.09 -22.80 9.53
C PRO A 232 24.56 -22.69 9.42
N SER A 233 23.87 -22.66 10.56
CA SER A 233 22.50 -22.17 10.62
C SER A 233 22.59 -20.67 10.33
N GLN A 234 22.03 -20.23 9.19
CA GLN A 234 21.75 -18.82 8.99
C GLN A 234 21.04 -18.34 10.27
N SER A 235 21.60 -17.32 10.93
CA SER A 235 21.04 -16.86 12.20
C SER A 235 19.57 -16.49 11.99
N PRO A 236 18.65 -16.88 12.90
CA PRO A 236 17.22 -16.58 12.77
C PRO A 236 16.95 -15.08 12.56
N ASP A 237 17.83 -14.22 13.09
CA ASP A 237 17.82 -12.76 12.91
C ASP A 237 18.03 -12.30 11.46
N ARG A 238 18.78 -13.05 10.64
CA ARG A 238 19.02 -12.66 9.24
C ARG A 238 17.83 -13.01 8.36
N GLN A 239 17.20 -14.16 8.60
CA GLN A 239 16.01 -14.60 7.88
C GLN A 239 14.81 -13.71 8.22
N SER A 240 14.61 -13.39 9.50
CA SER A 240 13.55 -12.47 9.94
C SER A 240 13.73 -11.07 9.32
N LYS A 241 14.96 -10.55 9.29
CA LYS A 241 15.28 -9.27 8.62
C LYS A 241 14.95 -9.31 7.12
N GLN A 242 15.32 -10.38 6.41
CA GLN A 242 15.05 -10.50 4.97
C GLN A 242 13.54 -10.59 4.69
N LEU A 243 12.77 -11.27 5.56
CA LEU A 243 11.31 -11.32 5.44
C LEU A 243 10.66 -9.94 5.64
N ILE A 244 11.17 -9.14 6.59
CA ILE A 244 10.73 -7.74 6.77
C ILE A 244 11.04 -6.90 5.53
N GLU A 245 12.24 -7.04 4.98
CA GLU A 245 12.62 -6.30 3.76
C GLU A 245 11.70 -6.66 2.59
N LEU A 246 11.45 -7.95 2.36
CA LEU A 246 10.55 -8.42 1.30
C LEU A 246 9.12 -7.92 1.50
N SER A 247 8.57 -8.01 2.71
CA SER A 247 7.21 -7.56 2.99
C SER A 247 7.06 -6.05 2.84
N LEU A 248 8.06 -5.26 3.26
CA LEU A 248 8.08 -3.82 3.05
C LEU A 248 8.18 -3.45 1.58
N VAL A 249 9.09 -4.07 0.82
CA VAL A 249 9.25 -3.81 -0.61
C VAL A 249 7.94 -4.12 -1.35
N ASP A 250 7.35 -5.28 -1.07
CA ASP A 250 6.11 -5.73 -1.70
C ASP A 250 4.93 -4.77 -1.38
N CYS A 251 4.74 -4.42 -0.10
CA CYS A 251 3.71 -3.47 0.35
C CYS A 251 3.87 -2.09 -0.29
N LEU A 252 5.07 -1.50 -0.21
CA LEU A 252 5.35 -0.18 -0.76
C LEU A 252 5.26 -0.16 -2.29
N THR A 253 5.62 -1.25 -2.97
CA THR A 253 5.50 -1.37 -4.42
C THR A 253 4.04 -1.41 -4.83
N ARG A 254 3.20 -2.23 -4.18
CA ARG A 254 1.76 -2.31 -4.49
C ARG A 254 1.06 -0.96 -4.30
N LEU A 255 1.24 -0.34 -3.13
CA LEU A 255 0.59 0.94 -2.82
C LEU A 255 1.17 2.10 -3.64
N GLY A 256 2.47 2.05 -3.94
CA GLY A 256 3.12 3.00 -4.82
C GLY A 256 2.58 2.93 -6.25
N GLN A 257 2.46 1.73 -6.83
CA GLN A 257 1.87 1.54 -8.15
C GLN A 257 0.43 2.08 -8.20
N ARG A 258 -0.37 1.80 -7.17
CA ARG A 258 -1.76 2.29 -7.12
C ARG A 258 -1.83 3.81 -7.02
N PHE A 259 -1.26 4.42 -5.98
CA PHE A 259 -1.50 5.85 -5.72
C PHE A 259 -0.65 6.77 -6.60
N VAL A 260 0.55 6.32 -7.00
CA VAL A 260 1.51 7.16 -7.72
C VAL A 260 1.39 6.97 -9.21
N THR A 261 1.36 5.72 -9.71
CA THR A 261 1.33 5.47 -11.15
C THR A 261 0.00 5.89 -11.76
N GLU A 262 -1.14 5.63 -11.09
CA GLU A 262 -2.45 6.10 -11.55
C GLU A 262 -2.56 7.64 -11.58
N SER A 263 -1.80 8.33 -10.73
CA SER A 263 -1.75 9.79 -10.67
C SER A 263 -0.82 10.45 -11.71
N GLY A 264 -0.15 9.67 -12.56
CA GLY A 264 0.88 10.19 -13.47
C GLY A 264 2.20 10.55 -12.79
N GLY A 265 2.46 10.02 -11.58
CA GLY A 265 3.72 10.17 -10.85
C GLY A 265 3.62 11.04 -9.58
N PHE A 266 4.74 11.14 -8.85
CA PHE A 266 4.88 11.93 -7.62
C PHE A 266 4.73 13.45 -7.83
N GLY A 267 4.57 13.92 -9.06
CA GLY A 267 4.21 15.33 -9.34
C GLY A 267 2.80 15.70 -8.86
N SER A 268 1.90 14.72 -8.73
CA SER A 268 0.54 14.94 -8.27
C SER A 268 0.47 15.16 -6.76
N SER A 269 -0.24 16.22 -6.35
CA SER A 269 -0.53 16.49 -4.92
C SER A 269 -1.28 15.33 -4.27
N ARG A 270 -2.20 14.70 -5.01
CA ARG A 270 -2.98 13.56 -4.54
C ARG A 270 -2.07 12.34 -4.27
N ALA A 271 -1.09 12.07 -5.14
CA ALA A 271 -0.12 11.01 -4.93
C ALA A 271 0.74 11.26 -3.67
N GLN A 272 1.17 12.50 -3.44
CA GLN A 272 1.97 12.86 -2.26
C GLN A 272 1.18 12.74 -0.95
N MET A 273 -0.13 13.05 -0.99
CA MET A 273 -1.02 12.89 0.16
C MET A 273 -1.21 11.40 0.51
N PHE A 274 -1.50 10.56 -0.48
CA PHE A 274 -1.77 9.13 -0.28
C PHE A 274 -0.52 8.26 -0.15
N PHE A 275 0.64 8.77 -0.56
CA PHE A 275 1.94 8.13 -0.38
C PHE A 275 2.90 9.11 0.34
N PRO A 276 2.68 9.37 1.64
CA PRO A 276 3.40 10.40 2.39
C PRO A 276 4.83 9.92 2.70
N LEU A 277 5.74 10.18 1.76
CA LEU A 277 7.13 9.71 1.82
C LEU A 277 7.84 10.10 3.11
N THR A 278 7.63 11.31 3.62
CA THR A 278 8.24 11.76 4.88
C THR A 278 7.80 10.90 6.07
N GLU A 279 6.53 10.48 6.14
CA GLU A 279 6.02 9.62 7.21
C GLU A 279 6.52 8.18 7.07
N ILE A 280 6.61 7.68 5.83
CA ILE A 280 7.13 6.35 5.54
C ILE A 280 8.61 6.27 5.91
N VAL A 281 9.43 7.20 5.41
CA VAL A 281 10.87 7.24 5.66
C VAL A 281 11.14 7.47 7.15
N SER A 282 10.40 8.37 7.82
CA SER A 282 10.58 8.60 9.26
C SER A 282 10.30 7.34 10.08
N THR A 283 9.23 6.61 9.77
CA THR A 283 8.86 5.38 10.47
C THR A 283 9.91 4.28 10.27
N LEU A 284 10.38 4.10 9.03
CA LEU A 284 11.40 3.11 8.70
C LEU A 284 12.77 3.44 9.31
N GLU A 285 13.21 4.70 9.25
CA GLU A 285 14.49 5.10 9.85
C GLU A 285 14.45 5.02 11.37
N TYR A 286 13.33 5.41 11.99
CA TYR A 286 13.14 5.25 13.42
C TYR A 286 13.27 3.78 13.83
N PHE A 287 12.61 2.87 13.13
CA PHE A 287 12.73 1.44 13.37
C PHE A 287 14.16 0.93 13.13
N ALA A 288 14.81 1.35 12.05
CA ALA A 288 16.16 0.96 11.71
C ALA A 288 17.18 1.40 12.77
N VAL A 289 17.04 2.62 13.32
CA VAL A 289 17.86 3.11 14.43
C VAL A 289 17.62 2.27 15.69
N GLN A 290 16.36 2.00 16.04
CA GLN A 290 16.02 1.17 17.20
C GLN A 290 16.60 -0.24 17.12
N LYS A 291 16.53 -0.87 15.94
CA LYS A 291 17.04 -2.21 15.68
C LYS A 291 18.53 -2.25 15.31
N LYS A 292 19.20 -1.10 15.31
CA LYS A 292 20.62 -0.94 14.91
C LYS A 292 20.92 -1.53 13.53
N PHE A 293 19.99 -1.37 12.60
CA PHE A 293 20.16 -1.77 11.21
C PHE A 293 21.16 -0.85 10.49
N PRO A 294 21.82 -1.34 9.42
CA PRO A 294 22.79 -0.55 8.71
C PRO A 294 22.17 0.70 8.07
N VAL A 295 23.01 1.70 7.81
CA VAL A 295 22.57 3.01 7.30
C VAL A 295 21.91 2.91 5.92
N HIS A 296 22.36 1.98 5.08
CA HIS A 296 21.81 1.75 3.76
C HIS A 296 20.52 0.91 3.76
N TRP A 297 20.01 0.46 4.93
CA TRP A 297 18.85 -0.44 5.00
C TRP A 297 17.58 0.18 4.42
N VAL A 298 17.20 1.39 4.85
CA VAL A 298 16.03 2.09 4.31
C VAL A 298 16.25 2.47 2.83
N PRO A 299 17.40 3.05 2.42
CA PRO A 299 17.69 3.29 1.00
C PRO A 299 17.57 2.02 0.13
N THR A 300 18.02 0.87 0.63
CA THR A 300 17.93 -0.42 -0.09
C THR A 300 16.47 -0.80 -0.33
N ILE A 301 15.61 -0.72 0.70
CA ILE A 301 14.18 -0.98 0.56
C ILE A 301 13.57 -0.03 -0.48
N LEU A 302 13.83 1.28 -0.37
CA LEU A 302 13.30 2.29 -1.28
C LEU A 302 13.76 2.04 -2.73
N ARG A 303 15.03 1.71 -2.95
CA ARG A 303 15.56 1.35 -4.27
C ARG A 303 14.86 0.12 -4.83
N ASP A 304 14.67 -0.90 -4.00
CA ASP A 304 14.13 -2.19 -4.44
C ASP A 304 12.62 -2.10 -4.75
N THR A 305 11.90 -1.08 -4.26
CA THR A 305 10.53 -0.77 -4.72
C THR A 305 10.46 -0.31 -6.18
N ARG A 306 11.58 0.15 -6.77
CA ARG A 306 11.67 0.68 -8.14
C ARG A 306 10.72 1.84 -8.43
N LEU A 307 10.26 2.55 -7.40
CA LEU A 307 9.49 3.78 -7.57
C LEU A 307 10.41 4.88 -8.12
N LEU A 308 9.99 5.56 -9.21
CA LEU A 308 10.74 6.63 -9.87
C LEU A 308 10.73 7.96 -9.09
N ALA A 309 10.99 7.89 -7.78
CA ALA A 309 10.76 8.95 -6.80
C ALA A 309 12.06 9.55 -6.24
N GLY A 310 13.18 9.44 -6.96
CA GLY A 310 14.51 9.77 -6.45
C GLY A 310 14.57 11.12 -5.72
N SER A 311 14.16 12.21 -6.37
CA SER A 311 14.20 13.54 -5.75
C SER A 311 13.27 13.65 -4.53
N TYR A 312 12.13 12.96 -4.56
CA TYR A 312 11.15 12.99 -3.48
C TYR A 312 11.61 12.22 -2.25
N PHE A 313 12.39 11.15 -2.42
CA PHE A 313 13.07 10.49 -1.29
C PHE A 313 14.09 11.44 -0.66
N VAL A 314 14.87 12.17 -1.47
CA VAL A 314 15.81 13.18 -0.97
C VAL A 314 15.08 14.30 -0.22
N ASP A 315 13.95 14.78 -0.75
CA ASP A 315 13.11 15.77 -0.08
C ASP A 315 12.59 15.27 1.27
N ALA A 316 12.18 14.00 1.36
CA ALA A 316 11.75 13.38 2.62
C ALA A 316 12.89 13.34 3.65
N TYR A 317 14.08 12.90 3.25
CA TYR A 317 15.27 12.92 4.13
C TYR A 317 15.63 14.32 4.61
N ASP A 318 15.56 15.30 3.72
CA ASP A 318 15.82 16.68 4.09
C ASP A 318 14.78 17.24 5.08
N GLN A 319 13.49 16.93 4.90
CA GLN A 319 12.46 17.31 5.87
C GLN A 319 12.74 16.72 7.27
N LEU A 320 13.29 15.50 7.34
CA LEU A 320 13.71 14.90 8.61
C LEU A 320 14.93 15.62 9.20
N LEU A 321 15.92 15.98 8.38
CA LEU A 321 17.09 16.74 8.79
C LEU A 321 16.73 18.13 9.34
N HIS A 322 15.66 18.75 8.83
CA HIS A 322 15.16 20.05 9.29
C HIS A 322 14.06 19.95 10.37
N SER A 323 13.71 18.75 10.80
CA SER A 323 12.64 18.56 11.76
C SER A 323 12.96 19.15 13.15
N LYS A 324 11.91 19.53 13.87
CA LYS A 324 12.02 20.07 15.23
C LYS A 324 12.10 18.99 16.32
N ASP A 325 11.99 17.72 15.95
CA ASP A 325 12.03 16.61 16.91
C ASP A 325 13.45 16.44 17.49
N SER A 326 13.51 16.28 18.81
CA SER A 326 14.73 15.95 19.54
C SER A 326 15.40 14.65 19.07
N PHE A 327 14.64 13.67 18.59
CA PHE A 327 15.17 12.39 18.13
C PHE A 327 16.05 12.57 16.88
N TRP A 328 15.55 13.29 15.88
CA TRP A 328 16.25 13.53 14.60
C TRP A 328 17.44 14.50 14.74
N ARG A 329 17.49 15.29 15.82
CA ARG A 329 18.60 16.21 16.10
C ARG A 329 19.84 15.57 16.72
N ARG A 330 19.74 14.32 17.18
CA ARG A 330 20.90 13.61 17.76
C ARG A 330 22.01 13.47 16.70
N PRO A 331 23.28 13.72 17.04
CA PRO A 331 24.38 13.76 16.06
C PRO A 331 24.50 12.43 15.29
N GLU A 332 24.46 11.29 15.99
CA GLU A 332 24.50 9.95 15.40
C GLU A 332 23.34 9.66 14.42
N VAL A 333 22.15 10.21 14.70
CA VAL A 333 20.98 10.04 13.83
C VAL A 333 21.08 10.96 12.62
N ARG A 334 21.56 12.20 12.80
CA ARG A 334 21.81 13.12 11.69
C ARG A 334 22.85 12.58 10.71
N THR A 335 23.98 12.07 11.20
CA THR A 335 25.04 11.50 10.35
C THR A 335 24.53 10.29 9.56
N ARG A 336 23.69 9.46 10.19
CA ARG A 336 22.95 8.38 9.53
C ARG A 336 22.03 8.92 8.43
N LEU A 337 21.18 9.92 8.71
CA LEU A 337 20.24 10.47 7.73
C LEU A 337 20.97 11.07 6.51
N PHE A 338 22.05 11.83 6.71
CA PHE A 338 22.87 12.32 5.61
C PHE A 338 23.47 11.19 4.78
N SER A 339 23.96 10.15 5.46
CA SER A 339 24.53 8.98 4.79
C SER A 339 23.49 8.19 4.00
N ALA A 340 22.26 8.07 4.51
CA ALA A 340 21.14 7.47 3.80
C ALA A 340 20.71 8.31 2.60
N MET A 341 20.60 9.64 2.75
CA MET A 341 20.31 10.59 1.67
C MET A 341 21.35 10.50 0.54
N VAL A 342 22.64 10.46 0.88
CA VAL A 342 23.73 10.25 -0.10
C VAL A 342 23.55 8.93 -0.84
N THR A 343 23.23 7.85 -0.13
CA THR A 343 23.02 6.52 -0.74
C THR A 343 21.88 6.55 -1.75
N VAL A 344 20.76 7.22 -1.42
CA VAL A 344 19.63 7.41 -2.34
C VAL A 344 20.04 8.16 -3.61
N ILE A 345 20.87 9.20 -3.48
CA ILE A 345 21.35 9.97 -4.64
C ILE A 345 22.31 9.12 -5.50
N GLU A 346 23.24 8.39 -4.89
CA GLU A 346 24.15 7.48 -5.58
C GLU A 346 23.38 6.37 -6.32
N ASP A 347 22.38 5.76 -5.68
CA ASP A 347 21.49 4.76 -6.30
C ASP A 347 20.68 5.36 -7.47
N PHE A 348 20.21 6.60 -7.34
CA PHE A 348 19.54 7.30 -8.43
C PHE A 348 20.49 7.55 -9.61
N LEU A 349 21.70 8.05 -9.36
CA LEU A 349 22.66 8.34 -10.43
C LEU A 349 23.08 7.07 -11.18
N THR A 350 23.29 5.97 -10.46
CA THR A 350 23.74 4.69 -11.04
C THR A 350 22.64 3.92 -11.76
N SER A 351 21.45 3.82 -11.17
CA SER A 351 20.39 2.89 -11.61
C SER A 351 19.08 3.59 -11.95
N GLY A 352 18.65 4.53 -11.10
CA GLY A 352 17.33 5.18 -11.25
C GLY A 352 17.23 6.15 -12.43
N SER A 353 18.33 6.82 -12.77
CA SER A 353 18.35 7.86 -13.80
C SER A 353 18.08 7.31 -15.19
N VAL A 354 18.55 6.09 -15.48
CA VAL A 354 18.44 5.43 -16.80
C VAL A 354 16.98 5.20 -17.20
N GLN A 355 16.09 4.98 -16.23
CA GLN A 355 14.67 4.68 -16.46
C GLN A 355 13.84 5.93 -16.82
N LEU A 356 14.39 7.13 -16.57
CA LEU A 356 13.71 8.40 -16.83
C LEU A 356 14.11 8.98 -18.18
N ALA A 357 13.15 9.59 -18.89
CA ALA A 357 13.45 10.45 -20.03
C ALA A 357 14.31 11.65 -19.62
N MET A 358 15.02 12.26 -20.59
CA MET A 358 16.00 13.33 -20.32
C MET A 358 15.43 14.49 -19.48
N ARG A 359 14.26 15.01 -19.83
CA ARG A 359 13.66 16.16 -19.12
C ARG A 359 13.30 15.88 -17.65
N PRO A 360 12.49 14.86 -17.31
CA PRO A 360 12.17 14.56 -15.91
C PRO A 360 13.42 14.15 -15.11
N ARG A 361 14.38 13.48 -15.74
CA ARG A 361 15.68 13.16 -15.14
C ARG A 361 16.43 14.43 -14.72
N MET A 362 16.59 15.40 -15.61
CA MET A 362 17.26 16.67 -15.29
C MET A 362 16.54 17.45 -14.20
N LEU A 363 15.20 17.46 -14.19
CA LEU A 363 14.42 18.10 -13.13
C LEU A 363 14.69 17.46 -11.76
N GLN A 364 14.75 16.13 -11.67
CA GLN A 364 15.08 15.46 -10.41
C GLN A 364 16.51 15.76 -9.96
N VAL A 365 17.48 15.74 -10.89
CA VAL A 365 18.88 16.08 -10.59
C VAL A 365 19.00 17.52 -10.08
N GLY A 366 18.31 18.48 -10.72
CA GLY A 366 18.31 19.87 -10.29
C GLY A 366 17.76 20.03 -8.86
N ARG A 367 16.61 19.42 -8.55
CA ARG A 367 16.04 19.44 -7.19
C ARG A 367 16.97 18.81 -6.16
N MET A 368 17.59 17.68 -6.48
CA MET A 368 18.58 17.04 -5.60
C MET A 368 19.78 17.96 -5.36
N LEU A 369 20.27 18.63 -6.41
CA LEU A 369 21.39 19.56 -6.31
C LEU A 369 21.06 20.75 -5.40
N ASP A 370 19.87 21.33 -5.54
CA ASP A 370 19.40 22.43 -4.68
C ASP A 370 19.35 21.98 -3.21
N ARG A 371 18.83 20.78 -2.95
CA ARG A 371 18.72 20.22 -1.59
C ARG A 371 20.08 19.93 -0.97
N VAL A 372 20.99 19.32 -1.72
CA VAL A 372 22.37 19.07 -1.26
C VAL A 372 23.11 20.38 -1.01
N THR A 373 22.92 21.38 -1.88
CA THR A 373 23.54 22.70 -1.73
C THR A 373 23.05 23.38 -0.46
N SER A 374 21.74 23.40 -0.20
CA SER A 374 21.17 23.95 1.04
C SER A 374 21.79 23.30 2.27
N ASN A 375 21.78 21.96 2.34
CA ASN A 375 22.36 21.22 3.46
C ASN A 375 23.86 21.49 3.67
N LEU A 376 24.63 21.65 2.59
CA LEU A 376 26.05 22.00 2.67
C LEU A 376 26.25 23.41 3.25
N VAL A 377 25.41 24.38 2.87
CA VAL A 377 25.45 25.74 3.44
C VAL A 377 25.12 25.68 4.93
N ASP A 378 24.07 24.97 5.32
CA ASP A 378 23.63 24.84 6.71
C ASP A 378 24.70 24.15 7.59
N LEU A 379 25.34 23.10 7.09
CA LEU A 379 26.43 22.41 7.80
C LEU A 379 27.66 23.31 7.98
N ASN A 380 28.03 24.10 6.95
CA ASN A 380 29.16 25.01 7.04
C ASN A 380 28.89 26.17 8.02
N ALA A 381 27.66 26.69 8.07
CA ALA A 381 27.26 27.72 9.03
C ALA A 381 27.37 27.19 10.48
N ASN A 382 26.84 25.99 10.73
CA ASN A 382 26.92 25.35 12.05
C ASN A 382 28.36 25.03 12.48
N SER A 383 29.25 24.70 11.53
CA SER A 383 30.67 24.47 11.82
C SER A 383 31.40 25.75 12.24
N LEU A 384 31.06 26.91 11.67
CA LEU A 384 31.60 28.20 12.13
C LEU A 384 31.17 28.48 13.58
N ASP A 385 29.91 28.20 13.92
CA ASP A 385 29.40 28.40 15.27
C ASP A 385 30.02 27.42 16.30
N GLN A 386 30.32 26.18 15.90
CA GLN A 386 30.97 25.20 16.79
C GLN A 386 32.45 25.50 17.05
N LYS A 387 33.20 26.03 16.07
CA LYS A 387 34.60 26.45 16.25
C LYS A 387 34.78 27.56 17.30
N THR A 388 33.74 28.34 17.58
CA THR A 388 33.77 29.36 18.64
C THR A 388 33.48 28.80 20.04
N SER A 389 32.96 27.57 20.16
CA SER A 389 32.50 26.96 21.42
C SER A 389 33.33 25.77 21.94
N GLY A 390 34.37 25.33 21.21
CA GLY A 390 35.44 24.49 21.76
C GLY A 390 35.08 23.04 22.13
N ALA A 391 34.07 22.43 21.51
CA ALA A 391 33.59 21.09 21.85
C ALA A 391 34.02 19.98 20.84
N GLN A 392 34.86 19.06 21.34
CA GLN A 392 34.94 17.60 21.07
C GLN A 392 35.21 17.07 19.64
N GLY A 393 36.42 16.51 19.46
CA GLY A 393 36.94 16.02 18.17
C GLY A 393 36.29 14.78 17.53
N LYS A 394 35.48 13.99 18.22
CA LYS A 394 34.79 12.83 17.58
C LYS A 394 33.59 13.26 16.75
N ASP A 395 32.82 14.22 17.24
CA ASP A 395 31.69 14.78 16.51
C ASP A 395 32.17 15.64 15.32
N GLU A 396 33.34 16.28 15.44
CA GLU A 396 33.99 16.97 14.33
C GLU A 396 34.47 16.01 13.22
N GLU A 397 35.02 14.84 13.55
CA GLU A 397 35.42 13.81 12.58
C GLU A 397 34.21 13.24 11.80
N ASP A 398 33.12 12.91 12.49
CA ASP A 398 31.92 12.39 11.84
C ASP A 398 31.24 13.47 10.97
N GLN A 399 31.24 14.73 11.41
CA GLN A 399 30.72 15.85 10.61
C GLN A 399 31.56 16.12 9.36
N THR A 400 32.90 16.13 9.48
CA THR A 400 33.80 16.33 8.34
C THR A 400 33.64 15.23 7.30
N GLN A 401 33.50 13.97 7.74
CA GLN A 401 33.22 12.85 6.83
C GLN A 401 31.89 13.02 6.07
N VAL A 402 30.83 13.49 6.75
CA VAL A 402 29.53 13.77 6.13
C VAL A 402 29.64 14.89 5.09
N VAL A 403 30.32 15.98 5.41
CA VAL A 403 30.54 17.10 4.48
C VAL A 403 31.29 16.64 3.23
N ASP A 404 32.34 15.82 3.39
CA ASP A 404 33.10 15.30 2.27
C ASP A 404 32.29 14.34 1.38
N ARG A 405 31.36 13.56 1.97
CA ARG A 405 30.44 12.73 1.19
C ARG A 405 29.44 13.59 0.41
N LEU A 406 28.85 14.60 1.04
CA LEU A 406 27.91 15.51 0.38
C LEU A 406 28.56 16.31 -0.75
N ARG A 407 29.79 16.80 -0.56
CA ARG A 407 30.56 17.48 -1.61
C ARG A 407 30.82 16.56 -2.81
N ARG A 408 31.20 15.30 -2.57
CA ARG A 408 31.40 14.32 -3.65
C ARG A 408 30.13 14.09 -4.46
N VAL A 409 28.99 13.89 -3.80
CA VAL A 409 27.70 13.70 -4.47
C VAL A 409 27.25 14.97 -5.19
N HIS A 410 27.45 16.14 -4.59
CA HIS A 410 27.18 17.43 -5.22
C HIS A 410 27.97 17.57 -6.54
N ASP A 411 29.26 17.26 -6.53
CA ASP A 411 30.10 17.33 -7.75
C ASP A 411 29.65 16.30 -8.80
N GLN A 412 29.21 15.11 -8.39
CA GLN A 412 28.63 14.12 -9.29
C GLN A 412 27.33 14.63 -9.92
N LEU A 413 26.41 15.20 -9.13
CA LEU A 413 25.16 15.80 -9.61
C LEU A 413 25.44 16.95 -10.58
N GLN A 414 26.38 17.83 -10.26
CA GLN A 414 26.78 18.94 -11.16
C GLN A 414 27.34 18.44 -12.48
N ARG A 415 28.19 17.41 -12.46
CA ARG A 415 28.72 16.78 -13.68
C ARG A 415 27.64 16.10 -14.50
N TYR A 416 26.64 15.52 -13.83
CA TYR A 416 25.52 14.85 -14.48
C TYR A 416 24.50 15.84 -15.08
N TYR A 417 24.39 17.03 -14.50
CA TYR A 417 23.45 18.07 -14.93
C TYR A 417 23.95 18.90 -16.12
N ARG A 418 25.28 18.99 -16.30
CA ARG A 418 25.91 19.60 -17.48
C ARG A 418 25.86 18.66 -18.66
#